data_AF-A0A257S4K6-F1
#
_entry.id   AF-A0A257S4K6-F1
#
_cell.length_a   1.000
_cell.length_b   1.000
_cell.length_c   1.000
_cell.angle_alpha   90.00
_cell.angle_beta   90.00
_cell.angle_gamma   90.00
#
_symmetry.space_group_name_H-M   'P 1'
#
loop_
_entity.id
_entity.type
_entity.pdbx_description
1 polymer ?
#
loop_
_entity_poly.entity_id
_entity_poly.type
_entity_poly.pdbx_seq_one_letter_code
_entity_poly.pdbx_strand_id
1 'polypeptide(L)'
;MKRALLIAGVGLGLSVVAAPRLAAVPTLPPPPAGSGDVTAVSVLPGPGRAEVVIDVQGGVRVSDFVLRDPSRLVLDLVGAHLVAPTIQYDGIARGGIRNVRYAQFRSDVVRVVVELDQARDYQVTQDSTAVHVTFAANQAFAAWSSDAARRDTAPLPAAIPPRAGAPADAPDVSVDAPAAAARTSPAPDVASAVLAGARQQASQQPRISVTFDRATVQEVVANFAAFSGRSIIAGKDVSGT
;
A
#
# COMPACT_ATOMS: atom_id res chain seq x y z
N MET A 1 -10.73 65.38 -45.82
CA MET A 1 -11.25 66.62 -45.18
C MET A 1 -10.27 67.03 -44.08
N LYS A 2 -10.03 68.35 -43.94
CA LYS A 2 -9.73 69.15 -42.72
C LYS A 2 -9.57 68.34 -41.39
N ARG A 3 -8.57 68.50 -40.51
CA ARG A 3 -7.59 69.58 -40.13
C ARG A 3 -6.29 68.90 -39.61
N ALA A 4 -5.04 69.35 -39.73
CA ALA A 4 -4.34 70.65 -39.60
C ALA A 4 -3.84 71.02 -38.16
N LEU A 5 -2.64 71.64 -38.06
CA LEU A 5 -1.87 72.20 -36.89
C LEU A 5 -1.07 71.19 -36.02
N LEU A 6 0.28 71.27 -35.83
CA LEU A 6 1.22 72.27 -35.21
C LEU A 6 1.58 71.88 -33.72
N ILE A 7 2.72 72.22 -33.06
CA ILE A 7 3.84 73.18 -33.25
C ILE A 7 5.23 72.55 -32.85
N ALA A 8 6.32 72.88 -33.59
CA ALA A 8 7.78 72.90 -33.23
C ALA A 8 8.54 71.69 -32.61
N GLY A 9 9.86 71.69 -32.86
CA GLY A 9 10.85 70.92 -32.11
C GLY A 9 11.75 71.79 -31.21
N VAL A 10 12.25 71.18 -30.14
CA VAL A 10 13.35 71.58 -29.24
C VAL A 10 14.02 70.23 -28.91
N GLY A 11 15.32 69.99 -29.08
CA GLY A 11 16.46 70.65 -28.43
C GLY A 11 17.06 69.65 -27.42
N LEU A 12 18.38 69.49 -27.42
CA LEU A 12 19.07 68.38 -26.73
C LEU A 12 18.79 68.29 -25.22
N GLY A 13 18.71 67.06 -24.71
CA GLY A 13 18.73 66.74 -23.28
C GLY A 13 19.03 65.26 -23.04
N LEU A 14 20.32 64.89 -22.98
CA LEU A 14 20.76 63.52 -22.72
C LEU A 14 20.66 63.17 -21.23
N SER A 15 19.45 62.90 -20.75
CA SER A 15 19.23 62.45 -19.37
C SER A 15 19.48 60.95 -19.24
N VAL A 16 20.59 60.58 -18.58
CA VAL A 16 20.90 59.20 -18.22
C VAL A 16 19.87 58.69 -17.21
N VAL A 17 19.07 57.70 -17.62
CA VAL A 17 18.13 57.02 -16.73
C VAL A 17 18.90 56.06 -15.83
N ALA A 18 19.14 56.47 -14.59
CA ALA A 18 19.65 55.60 -13.54
C ALA A 18 18.52 54.67 -13.04
N ALA A 19 18.33 53.53 -13.71
CA ALA A 19 17.38 52.51 -13.24
C ALA A 19 17.87 51.93 -11.90
N PRO A 20 17.00 51.79 -10.87
CA PRO A 20 17.38 51.13 -9.63
C PRO A 20 17.68 49.66 -9.94
N ARG A 21 18.90 49.21 -9.66
CA ARG A 21 19.22 47.78 -9.70
C ARG A 21 18.48 47.10 -8.56
N LEU A 22 17.39 46.41 -8.91
CA LEU A 22 16.81 45.38 -8.04
C LEU A 22 17.94 44.43 -7.66
N ALA A 23 18.30 44.42 -6.37
CA ALA A 23 19.20 43.43 -5.84
C ALA A 23 18.60 42.06 -6.14
N ALA A 24 19.37 41.19 -6.80
CA ALA A 24 18.95 39.81 -6.98
C ALA A 24 18.77 39.21 -5.57
N VAL A 25 17.51 38.97 -5.18
CA VAL A 25 17.22 38.18 -3.98
C VAL A 25 18.00 36.88 -4.17
N PRO A 26 18.86 36.48 -3.22
CA PRO A 26 19.53 35.19 -3.32
C PRO A 26 18.43 34.15 -3.35
N THR A 27 18.20 33.55 -4.53
CA THR A 27 17.29 32.43 -4.67
C THR A 27 17.87 31.34 -3.78
N LEU A 28 17.25 31.15 -2.62
CA LEU A 28 17.59 30.06 -1.72
C LEU A 28 17.58 28.80 -2.58
N PRO A 29 18.66 28.00 -2.60
CA PRO A 29 18.66 26.75 -3.33
C PRO A 29 17.40 25.98 -2.97
N PRO A 30 16.66 25.39 -3.94
CA PRO A 30 15.54 24.54 -3.58
C PRO A 30 16.05 23.55 -2.54
N PRO A 31 15.33 23.34 -1.41
CA PRO A 31 15.81 22.48 -0.36
C PRO A 31 16.23 21.15 -0.99
N PRO A 32 17.39 20.57 -0.58
CA PRO A 32 17.86 19.33 -1.15
C PRO A 32 16.69 18.36 -1.13
N ALA A 33 16.35 17.80 -2.30
CA ALA A 33 15.29 16.81 -2.37
C ALA A 33 15.65 15.75 -1.33
N GLY A 34 14.76 15.57 -0.34
CA GLY A 34 15.07 14.68 0.77
C GLY A 34 15.34 13.31 0.18
N SER A 35 16.45 12.68 0.55
CA SER A 35 16.70 11.30 0.16
C SER A 35 15.55 10.48 0.72
N GLY A 36 14.64 10.08 -0.17
CA GLY A 36 13.39 9.43 0.19
C GLY A 36 13.44 7.96 -0.16
N ASP A 37 13.42 7.08 0.81
CA ASP A 37 13.47 5.64 0.55
C ASP A 37 12.05 5.09 0.42
N VAL A 38 11.72 4.57 -0.76
CA VAL A 38 10.48 3.81 -0.99
C VAL A 38 10.70 2.41 -0.42
N THR A 39 9.99 2.09 0.67
CA THR A 39 10.22 0.89 1.49
C THR A 39 9.22 -0.24 1.25
N ALA A 40 8.01 0.09 0.79
CA ALA A 40 7.00 -0.86 0.33
C ALA A 40 5.94 -0.19 -0.58
N VAL A 41 5.20 -1.01 -1.32
CA VAL A 41 3.99 -0.62 -2.05
C VAL A 41 2.86 -1.59 -1.68
N SER A 42 1.67 -1.07 -1.39
CA SER A 42 0.52 -1.84 -0.90
C SER A 42 -0.77 -1.42 -1.60
N VAL A 43 -1.73 -2.34 -1.73
CA VAL A 43 -3.09 -2.08 -2.22
C VAL A 43 -4.07 -2.52 -1.15
N LEU A 44 -4.75 -1.56 -0.53
CA LEU A 44 -5.61 -1.75 0.63
C LEU A 44 -7.10 -1.52 0.26
N PRO A 45 -8.04 -2.33 0.78
CA PRO A 45 -9.46 -2.07 0.65
C PRO A 45 -9.91 -1.00 1.65
N GLY A 46 -10.72 -0.04 1.19
CA GLY A 46 -11.42 0.92 2.05
C GLY A 46 -12.92 0.95 1.76
N PRO A 47 -13.75 1.52 2.66
CA PRO A 47 -15.17 1.71 2.40
C PRO A 47 -15.40 2.51 1.10
N GLY A 48 -15.96 1.85 0.08
CA GLY A 48 -16.21 2.43 -1.25
C GLY A 48 -14.97 2.81 -2.06
N ARG A 49 -13.77 2.37 -1.67
CA ARG A 49 -12.51 2.79 -2.29
C ARG A 49 -11.42 1.71 -2.33
N ALA A 50 -10.53 1.84 -3.29
CA ALA A 50 -9.24 1.14 -3.32
C ALA A 50 -8.14 2.15 -3.06
N GLU A 51 -7.15 1.79 -2.25
CA GLU A 51 -6.10 2.70 -1.80
C GLU A 51 -4.73 2.08 -2.08
N VAL A 52 -3.93 2.73 -2.94
CA VAL A 52 -2.52 2.35 -3.14
C VAL A 52 -1.68 3.16 -2.19
N VAL A 53 -0.99 2.50 -1.27
CA VAL A 53 -0.13 3.12 -0.26
C VAL A 53 1.32 2.82 -0.62
N ILE A 54 2.12 3.87 -0.80
CA ILE A 54 3.56 3.78 -1.09
C ILE A 54 4.26 4.26 0.18
N ASP A 55 4.88 3.33 0.93
CA ASP A 55 5.52 3.62 2.21
C ASP A 55 6.89 4.29 1.95
N VAL A 56 7.07 5.54 2.40
CA VAL A 56 8.23 6.40 2.10
C VAL A 56 8.88 6.90 3.39
N GLN A 57 10.19 6.74 3.51
CA GLN A 57 11.00 7.33 4.59
C GLN A 57 11.77 8.54 4.05
N GLY A 58 11.48 9.74 4.57
CA GLY A 58 12.09 10.98 4.11
C GLY A 58 11.22 11.79 3.14
N GLY A 59 11.78 12.85 2.55
CA GLY A 59 11.01 13.88 1.84
C GLY A 59 11.04 13.77 0.31
N VAL A 60 10.10 13.02 -0.27
CA VAL A 60 9.92 12.94 -1.73
C VAL A 60 8.96 14.00 -2.26
N ARG A 61 9.11 14.37 -3.55
CA ARG A 61 8.07 15.11 -4.30
C ARG A 61 7.35 14.17 -5.24
N VAL A 62 6.02 14.19 -5.24
CA VAL A 62 5.19 13.39 -6.15
C VAL A 62 4.87 14.18 -7.42
N SER A 63 4.96 13.53 -8.57
CA SER A 63 4.47 14.03 -9.86
C SER A 63 3.68 12.92 -10.55
N ASP A 64 2.40 13.12 -10.81
CA ASP A 64 1.52 12.12 -11.42
C ASP A 64 1.04 12.51 -12.83
N PHE A 65 0.71 11.50 -13.63
CA PHE A 65 0.05 11.66 -14.92
C PHE A 65 -0.67 10.38 -15.36
N VAL A 66 -1.71 10.53 -16.19
CA VAL A 66 -2.46 9.40 -16.74
C VAL A 66 -2.08 9.10 -18.19
N LEU A 67 -2.00 7.82 -18.52
CA LEU A 67 -1.91 7.31 -19.88
C LEU A 67 -3.21 6.62 -20.27
N ARG A 68 -3.52 6.66 -21.57
CA ARG A 68 -4.67 5.98 -22.18
C ARG A 68 -4.16 4.85 -23.07
N ASP A 69 -5.04 3.88 -23.34
CA ASP A 69 -4.80 2.77 -24.27
C ASP A 69 -3.56 1.89 -23.97
N PRO A 70 -3.57 1.11 -22.86
CA PRO A 70 -4.63 0.98 -21.85
C PRO A 70 -4.52 2.05 -20.75
N SER A 71 -5.58 2.21 -19.95
CA SER A 71 -5.63 3.13 -18.82
C SER A 71 -4.56 2.82 -17.76
N ARG A 72 -3.67 3.79 -17.49
CA ARG A 72 -2.63 3.68 -16.45
C ARG A 72 -2.50 5.00 -15.72
N LEU A 73 -2.36 4.93 -14.39
CA LEU A 73 -1.84 6.05 -13.61
C LEU A 73 -0.34 5.83 -13.40
N VAL A 74 0.47 6.85 -13.65
CA VAL A 74 1.90 6.85 -13.38
C VAL A 74 2.20 7.88 -12.30
N LEU A 75 2.96 7.49 -11.28
CA LEU A 75 3.47 8.37 -10.23
C LEU A 75 4.99 8.32 -10.24
N ASP A 76 5.62 9.48 -10.41
CA ASP A 76 7.05 9.69 -10.28
C ASP A 76 7.34 10.30 -8.90
N LEU A 77 8.11 9.57 -8.10
CA LEU A 77 8.58 9.98 -6.79
C LEU A 77 9.99 10.54 -6.97
N VAL A 78 10.12 11.86 -6.96
CA VAL A 78 11.36 12.60 -7.24
C VAL A 78 12.13 12.88 -5.95
N GLY A 79 13.43 12.61 -5.97
CA GLY A 79 14.28 12.52 -4.78
C GLY A 79 14.26 11.12 -4.14
N ALA A 80 13.74 10.10 -4.84
CA ALA A 80 13.45 8.80 -4.25
C ALA A 80 14.40 7.67 -4.71
N HIS A 81 14.74 6.79 -3.77
CA HIS A 81 15.45 5.54 -3.99
C HIS A 81 14.57 4.34 -3.65
N LEU A 82 14.68 3.26 -4.42
CA LEU A 82 13.92 2.04 -4.22
C LEU A 82 14.65 1.07 -3.28
N VAL A 83 14.18 0.99 -2.04
CA VAL A 83 14.65 0.02 -1.03
C VAL A 83 13.66 -1.16 -0.88
N ALA A 84 12.42 -0.98 -1.32
CA ALA A 84 11.37 -1.99 -1.27
C ALA A 84 11.76 -3.26 -2.05
N PRO A 85 11.44 -4.47 -1.53
CA PRO A 85 11.52 -5.70 -2.30
C PRO A 85 10.71 -5.59 -3.59
N THR A 86 11.28 -5.95 -4.74
CA THR A 86 10.61 -5.88 -6.06
C THR A 86 9.68 -7.07 -6.28
N ILE A 87 8.67 -7.22 -5.42
CA ILE A 87 7.64 -8.26 -5.53
C ILE A 87 6.64 -7.87 -6.60
N GLN A 88 6.42 -8.77 -7.56
CA GLN A 88 5.41 -8.57 -8.59
C GLN A 88 4.00 -8.68 -7.99
N TYR A 89 3.09 -7.87 -8.53
CA TYR A 89 1.67 -7.99 -8.23
C TYR A 89 1.13 -9.34 -8.70
N ASP A 90 0.20 -9.93 -7.95
CA ASP A 90 -0.31 -11.30 -8.15
C ASP A 90 -1.30 -11.45 -9.32
N GLY A 91 -1.61 -10.36 -10.03
CA GLY A 91 -2.54 -10.31 -11.15
C GLY A 91 -4.03 -10.35 -10.75
N ILE A 92 -4.36 -10.40 -9.46
CA ILE A 92 -5.75 -10.38 -8.99
C ILE A 92 -6.28 -8.95 -9.07
N ALA A 93 -7.37 -8.72 -9.80
CA ALA A 93 -7.95 -7.38 -9.92
C ALA A 93 -8.54 -6.90 -8.58
N ARG A 94 -8.23 -5.66 -8.17
CA ARG A 94 -8.61 -5.05 -6.88
C ARG A 94 -9.20 -3.66 -7.07
N GLY A 95 -10.52 -3.52 -6.93
CA GLY A 95 -11.19 -2.21 -6.96
C GLY A 95 -10.94 -1.36 -8.22
N GLY A 96 -10.72 -2.00 -9.37
CA GLY A 96 -10.37 -1.35 -10.64
C GLY A 96 -8.89 -1.39 -11.01
N ILE A 97 -8.01 -1.71 -10.05
CA ILE A 97 -6.58 -1.94 -10.30
C ILE A 97 -6.40 -3.35 -10.88
N ARG A 98 -5.80 -3.44 -12.06
CA ARG A 98 -5.44 -4.72 -12.71
C ARG A 98 -4.02 -5.15 -12.38
N ASN A 99 -3.10 -4.20 -12.24
CA ASN A 99 -1.69 -4.48 -11.97
C ASN A 99 -1.02 -3.30 -11.26
N VAL A 100 0.01 -3.58 -10.47
CA VAL A 100 0.90 -2.56 -9.90
C VAL A 100 2.34 -2.92 -10.21
N ARG A 101 3.07 -1.99 -10.81
CA ARG A 101 4.51 -2.12 -11.11
C ARG A 101 5.24 -0.95 -10.48
N TYR A 102 6.44 -1.17 -9.99
CA TYR A 102 7.30 -0.10 -9.51
C TYR A 102 8.77 -0.45 -9.75
N ALA A 103 9.58 0.55 -10.05
CA ALA A 103 11.00 0.40 -10.32
C ALA A 103 11.74 1.74 -10.09
N GLN A 104 13.04 1.66 -9.84
CA GLN A 104 13.94 2.80 -9.98
C GLN A 104 13.99 3.20 -11.47
N PHE A 105 13.39 4.34 -11.82
CA PHE A 105 13.29 4.82 -13.21
C PHE A 105 14.48 5.71 -13.61
N ARG A 106 15.02 6.46 -12.64
CA ARG A 106 16.29 7.20 -12.71
C ARG A 106 16.98 7.06 -11.36
N SER A 107 18.26 7.45 -11.27
CA SER A 107 19.02 7.44 -10.00
C SER A 107 18.29 8.09 -8.83
N ASP A 108 17.49 9.12 -9.08
CA ASP A 108 16.75 9.94 -8.12
C ASP A 108 15.22 9.87 -8.28
N VAL A 109 14.70 8.96 -9.13
CA VAL A 109 13.26 8.83 -9.38
C VAL A 109 12.82 7.38 -9.31
N VAL A 110 11.90 7.07 -8.39
CA VAL A 110 11.12 5.81 -8.40
C VAL A 110 9.81 6.06 -9.14
N ARG A 111 9.51 5.21 -10.12
CA ARG A 111 8.24 5.26 -10.87
C ARG A 111 7.34 4.12 -10.41
N VAL A 112 6.12 4.47 -10.00
CA VAL A 112 5.03 3.52 -9.75
C VAL A 112 4.02 3.64 -10.89
N VAL A 113 3.59 2.50 -11.44
CA VAL A 113 2.60 2.41 -12.52
C VAL A 113 1.46 1.51 -12.04
N VAL A 114 0.27 2.09 -11.95
CA VAL A 114 -0.97 1.40 -11.63
C VAL A 114 -1.73 1.19 -12.93
N GLU A 115 -1.84 -0.05 -13.39
CA GLU A 115 -2.65 -0.40 -14.56
C GLU A 115 -4.11 -0.54 -14.11
N LEU A 116 -5.02 0.18 -14.77
CA LEU A 116 -6.43 0.28 -14.41
C LEU A 116 -7.30 -0.45 -15.44
N ASP A 117 -8.51 -0.83 -15.03
CA ASP A 117 -9.51 -1.45 -15.92
C ASP A 117 -10.19 -0.48 -16.89
N GLN A 118 -10.26 0.79 -16.52
CA GLN A 118 -10.77 1.91 -17.32
C GLN A 118 -10.17 3.23 -16.78
N ALA A 119 -10.47 4.36 -17.43
CA ALA A 119 -10.16 5.66 -16.86
C ALA A 119 -10.99 5.88 -15.59
N ARG A 120 -10.34 6.23 -14.49
CA ARG A 120 -10.97 6.47 -13.18
C ARG A 120 -10.44 7.74 -12.57
N ASP A 121 -11.29 8.45 -11.85
CA ASP A 121 -10.87 9.53 -10.97
C ASP A 121 -10.04 8.96 -9.82
N TYR A 122 -9.02 9.73 -9.41
CA TYR A 122 -8.12 9.39 -8.33
C TYR A 122 -7.77 10.64 -7.51
N GLN A 123 -7.37 10.42 -6.27
CA GLN A 123 -6.86 11.48 -5.40
C GLN A 123 -5.52 11.04 -4.83
N VAL A 124 -4.49 11.88 -4.98
CA VAL A 124 -3.18 11.69 -4.34
C VAL A 124 -3.11 12.56 -3.10
N THR A 125 -2.76 11.96 -1.96
CA THR A 125 -2.44 12.65 -0.71
C THR A 125 -1.13 12.11 -0.16
N GLN A 126 -0.28 12.99 0.37
CA GLN A 126 1.01 12.63 0.95
C GLN A 126 1.03 13.03 2.43
N ASP A 127 1.46 12.11 3.29
CA ASP A 127 1.78 12.40 4.69
C ASP A 127 3.30 12.27 4.94
N SER A 128 3.72 12.24 6.21
CA SER A 128 5.12 12.14 6.61
C SER A 128 5.77 10.77 6.38
N THR A 129 4.98 9.75 6.04
CA THR A 129 5.33 8.33 6.05
C THR A 129 4.91 7.59 4.79
N ALA A 130 3.95 8.11 4.02
CA ALA A 130 3.45 7.46 2.82
C ALA A 130 2.85 8.43 1.80
N VAL A 131 2.79 7.97 0.56
CA VAL A 131 1.97 8.55 -0.52
C VAL A 131 0.77 7.63 -0.74
N HIS A 132 -0.42 8.19 -0.58
CA HIS A 132 -1.70 7.50 -0.71
C HIS A 132 -2.35 7.90 -2.03
N VAL A 133 -2.82 6.91 -2.80
CA VAL A 133 -3.58 7.10 -4.04
C VAL A 133 -4.92 6.40 -3.90
N THR A 134 -5.98 7.20 -3.76
CA THR A 134 -7.34 6.70 -3.58
C THR A 134 -8.09 6.65 -4.91
N PHE A 135 -8.77 5.54 -5.18
CA PHE A 135 -9.67 5.32 -6.31
C PHE A 135 -11.07 4.92 -5.81
N ALA A 136 -12.12 5.32 -6.52
CA ALA A 136 -13.48 4.81 -6.25
C ALA A 136 -13.59 3.31 -6.58
N ALA A 137 -14.08 2.51 -5.62
CA ALA A 137 -14.24 1.06 -5.77
C ALA A 137 -15.64 0.60 -5.33
N ASN A 138 -16.25 -0.26 -6.14
CA ASN A 138 -17.59 -0.81 -5.94
C ASN A 138 -17.60 -2.27 -5.44
N GLN A 139 -16.43 -2.85 -5.18
CA GLN A 139 -16.26 -4.25 -4.78
C GLN A 139 -15.22 -4.36 -3.65
N ALA A 140 -15.50 -5.20 -2.65
CA ALA A 140 -14.53 -5.56 -1.62
C ALA A 140 -13.50 -6.57 -2.16
N PHE A 141 -12.25 -6.46 -1.70
CA PHE A 141 -11.15 -7.32 -2.13
C PHE A 141 -10.15 -7.55 -0.99
N ALA A 142 -9.34 -8.60 -1.08
CA ALA A 142 -8.26 -8.86 -0.12
C ALA A 142 -7.06 -7.93 -0.39
N ALA A 143 -6.46 -7.37 0.66
CA ALA A 143 -5.28 -6.51 0.54
C ALA A 143 -4.09 -7.23 -0.15
N TRP A 144 -3.19 -6.45 -0.74
CA TRP A 144 -1.91 -6.90 -1.27
C TRP A 144 -0.79 -5.97 -0.80
N SER A 145 0.43 -6.49 -0.66
CA SER A 145 1.59 -5.67 -0.35
C SER A 145 2.90 -6.34 -0.77
N SER A 146 3.83 -5.54 -1.28
CA SER A 146 5.21 -5.95 -1.56
C SER A 146 5.99 -6.40 -0.33
N ASP A 147 5.48 -6.11 0.87
CA ASP A 147 6.18 -6.34 2.14
C ASP A 147 5.50 -7.37 3.05
N ALA A 148 4.53 -8.14 2.54
CA ALA A 148 3.79 -9.12 3.31
C ALA A 148 4.70 -10.05 4.14
N ALA A 149 5.75 -10.60 3.52
CA ALA A 149 6.71 -11.50 4.17
C ALA A 149 7.49 -10.87 5.34
N ARG A 150 7.70 -9.54 5.34
CA ARG A 150 8.38 -8.84 6.45
C ARG A 150 7.42 -8.58 7.61
N ARG A 151 6.15 -8.24 7.33
CA ARG A 151 5.13 -8.01 8.36
C ARG A 151 4.78 -9.27 9.15
N ASP A 152 4.82 -10.44 8.53
CA ASP A 152 4.65 -11.74 9.20
C ASP A 152 5.82 -12.12 10.13
N THR A 153 6.95 -11.37 10.07
CA THR A 153 8.14 -11.58 10.91
C THR A 153 8.20 -10.62 12.11
N ALA A 154 7.21 -9.73 12.27
CA ALA A 154 7.16 -8.82 13.41
C ALA A 154 6.88 -9.59 14.72
N PRO A 155 7.73 -9.48 15.76
CA PRO A 155 7.49 -10.16 17.03
C PRO A 155 6.19 -9.68 17.68
N LEU A 156 5.30 -10.63 17.99
CA LEU A 156 4.09 -10.36 18.76
C LEU A 156 4.50 -9.74 20.11
N PRO A 157 4.00 -8.55 20.50
CA PRO A 157 4.41 -7.90 21.75
C PRO A 157 4.05 -8.80 22.94
N ALA A 158 5.07 -9.14 23.73
CA ALA A 158 4.94 -10.10 24.82
C ALA A 158 4.25 -9.50 26.06
N ALA A 159 3.51 -10.38 26.75
CA ALA A 159 3.08 -10.29 28.15
C ALA A 159 2.12 -9.15 28.56
N ILE A 160 0.85 -9.52 28.76
CA ILE A 160 0.08 -9.03 29.90
C ILE A 160 0.37 -10.00 31.07
N PRO A 161 0.94 -9.55 32.20
CA PRO A 161 1.18 -10.44 33.34
C PRO A 161 -0.13 -10.76 34.08
N PRO A 162 -0.35 -12.01 34.54
CA PRO A 162 -1.53 -12.35 35.33
C PRO A 162 -1.41 -11.76 36.74
N ARG A 163 -2.28 -10.78 37.07
CA ARG A 163 -2.33 -10.21 38.41
C ARG A 163 -3.10 -11.14 39.35
N ALA A 164 -2.37 -11.86 40.21
CA ALA A 164 -2.96 -12.58 41.33
C ALA A 164 -3.44 -11.61 42.43
N GLY A 165 -4.57 -11.90 43.07
CA GLY A 165 -5.10 -11.12 44.21
C GLY A 165 -6.63 -11.11 44.31
N ALA A 166 -7.21 -12.16 44.89
CA ALA A 166 -8.52 -12.12 45.55
C ALA A 166 -8.33 -11.73 47.05
N PRO A 167 -9.37 -11.55 47.90
CA PRO A 167 -10.80 -11.70 47.66
C PRO A 167 -11.71 -10.56 48.21
N ALA A 168 -13.01 -10.72 47.96
CA ALA A 168 -14.18 -10.32 48.77
C ALA A 168 -14.14 -9.08 49.70
N ASP A 169 -15.08 -8.16 49.47
CA ASP A 169 -16.09 -7.86 50.50
C ASP A 169 -17.43 -7.44 49.85
N ALA A 170 -18.56 -7.80 50.47
CA ALA A 170 -19.91 -7.42 50.07
C ALA A 170 -20.89 -7.62 51.23
N PRO A 171 -21.72 -6.60 51.52
CA PRO A 171 -23.18 -6.79 51.61
C PRO A 171 -23.92 -5.70 50.78
N ASP A 172 -25.20 -5.83 50.44
CA ASP A 172 -26.27 -6.52 51.15
C ASP A 172 -27.38 -7.12 50.23
N VAL A 173 -28.28 -7.89 50.85
CA VAL A 173 -29.42 -8.66 50.32
C VAL A 173 -30.56 -7.78 49.72
N SER A 174 -31.64 -8.23 49.07
CA SER A 174 -32.45 -9.49 49.00
C SER A 174 -33.08 -9.59 47.57
N VAL A 175 -33.68 -10.68 47.08
CA VAL A 175 -34.95 -11.32 47.51
C VAL A 175 -35.03 -12.79 47.03
N ASP A 176 -35.27 -13.67 48.01
CA ASP A 176 -36.10 -14.90 48.05
C ASP A 176 -36.08 -15.99 46.94
N ALA A 177 -36.62 -17.15 47.29
CA ALA A 177 -36.41 -18.48 46.68
C ALA A 177 -37.75 -19.01 46.07
N PRO A 178 -37.93 -20.29 45.60
CA PRO A 178 -37.03 -21.44 45.72
C PRO A 178 -36.89 -22.43 44.52
N ALA A 179 -35.84 -23.25 44.66
CA ALA A 179 -35.72 -24.68 44.33
C ALA A 179 -35.71 -25.23 42.87
N ALA A 180 -34.59 -25.93 42.59
CA ALA A 180 -34.48 -27.22 41.89
C ALA A 180 -34.58 -27.30 40.35
N ALA A 181 -33.43 -27.21 39.68
CA ALA A 181 -32.85 -28.37 38.97
C ALA A 181 -31.40 -28.06 38.53
N ALA A 182 -30.45 -28.94 38.89
CA ALA A 182 -29.04 -28.75 38.54
C ALA A 182 -28.79 -28.90 37.03
N ARG A 183 -28.13 -27.91 36.43
CA ARG A 183 -27.38 -28.08 35.17
C ARG A 183 -25.96 -27.57 35.38
N THR A 184 -25.08 -28.49 35.73
CA THR A 184 -23.64 -28.27 35.86
C THR A 184 -23.04 -28.03 34.48
N SER A 185 -22.74 -26.77 34.15
CA SER A 185 -21.92 -26.44 32.99
C SER A 185 -20.44 -26.73 33.33
N PRO A 186 -19.75 -27.66 32.65
CA PRO A 186 -18.31 -27.78 32.80
C PRO A 186 -17.63 -26.55 32.19
N ALA A 187 -16.73 -25.91 32.94
CA ALA A 187 -15.86 -24.88 32.40
C ALA A 187 -14.97 -25.49 31.30
N PRO A 188 -14.71 -24.78 30.18
CA PRO A 188 -13.86 -25.30 29.12
C PRO A 188 -12.43 -25.43 29.62
N ASP A 189 -11.90 -26.65 29.58
CA ASP A 189 -10.54 -26.98 29.97
C ASP A 189 -9.52 -26.21 29.11
N VAL A 190 -8.52 -25.60 29.75
CA VAL A 190 -7.54 -24.74 29.06
C VAL A 190 -6.64 -25.48 28.08
N ALA A 191 -6.43 -26.79 28.24
CA ALA A 191 -5.70 -27.59 27.24
C ALA A 191 -6.53 -27.77 25.96
N SER A 192 -7.87 -27.78 26.07
CA SER A 192 -8.76 -27.75 24.89
C SER A 192 -8.66 -26.42 24.15
N ALA A 193 -8.48 -25.29 24.85
CA ALA A 193 -8.27 -23.98 24.24
C ALA A 193 -6.91 -23.87 23.51
N VAL A 194 -5.83 -24.41 24.10
CA VAL A 194 -4.50 -24.45 23.46
C VAL A 194 -4.51 -25.36 22.21
N LEU A 195 -5.15 -26.53 22.28
CA LEU A 195 -5.30 -27.43 21.14
C LEU A 195 -6.20 -26.83 20.04
N ALA A 196 -7.22 -26.04 20.41
CA ALA A 196 -8.05 -25.31 19.46
C ALA A 196 -7.27 -24.20 18.74
N GLY A 197 -6.48 -23.40 19.48
CA GLY A 197 -5.62 -22.36 18.91
C GLY A 197 -4.62 -22.91 17.89
N ALA A 198 -3.94 -24.02 18.22
CA ALA A 198 -3.02 -24.70 17.31
C ALA A 198 -3.72 -25.20 16.03
N ARG A 199 -4.96 -25.73 16.15
CA ARG A 199 -5.78 -26.13 15.00
C ARG A 199 -6.24 -24.94 14.15
N GLN A 200 -6.56 -23.80 14.77
CA GLN A 200 -6.91 -22.57 14.06
C GLN A 200 -5.70 -21.99 13.29
N GLN A 201 -4.48 -22.05 13.85
CA GLN A 201 -3.26 -21.63 13.14
C GLN A 201 -2.94 -22.54 11.94
N ALA A 202 -3.08 -23.86 12.07
CA ALA A 202 -2.92 -24.78 10.94
C ALA A 202 -3.92 -24.50 9.79
N SER A 203 -5.12 -24.00 10.12
CA SER A 203 -6.15 -23.67 9.12
C SER A 203 -5.99 -22.32 8.40
N GLN A 204 -4.98 -21.52 8.79
CA GLN A 204 -4.68 -20.21 8.20
C GLN A 204 -3.65 -20.26 7.05
N GLN A 205 -3.10 -21.43 6.72
CA GLN A 205 -2.39 -21.59 5.45
C GLN A 205 -3.37 -21.31 4.29
N PRO A 206 -2.99 -20.50 3.28
CA PRO A 206 -3.82 -20.24 2.11
C PRO A 206 -4.20 -21.54 1.38
N ARG A 207 -5.42 -22.03 1.64
CA ARG A 207 -5.95 -23.24 1.02
C ARG A 207 -6.25 -22.97 -0.45
N ILE A 208 -5.52 -23.64 -1.33
CA ILE A 208 -5.79 -23.63 -2.76
C ILE A 208 -6.53 -24.91 -3.17
N SER A 209 -7.67 -24.74 -3.85
CA SER A 209 -8.34 -25.80 -4.57
C SER A 209 -7.96 -25.67 -6.04
N VAL A 210 -7.18 -26.62 -6.58
CA VAL A 210 -6.87 -26.71 -8.01
C VAL A 210 -7.44 -28.00 -8.55
N THR A 211 -8.17 -27.90 -9.67
CA THR A 211 -8.63 -29.06 -10.44
C THR A 211 -7.78 -29.15 -11.70
N PHE A 212 -7.18 -30.32 -11.92
CA PHE A 212 -6.47 -30.64 -13.16
C PHE A 212 -7.30 -31.69 -13.92
N ASP A 213 -7.68 -31.41 -15.16
CA ASP A 213 -8.35 -32.37 -16.04
C ASP A 213 -7.35 -32.90 -17.07
N ARG A 214 -7.05 -34.20 -17.02
CA ARG A 214 -6.15 -34.92 -17.95
C ARG A 214 -4.75 -34.29 -18.11
N ALA A 215 -4.27 -33.55 -17.12
CA ALA A 215 -2.92 -33.00 -17.09
C ALA A 215 -1.89 -34.09 -16.73
N THR A 216 -0.68 -34.02 -17.26
CA THR A 216 0.37 -34.96 -16.84
C THR A 216 0.90 -34.62 -15.45
N VAL A 217 1.42 -35.60 -14.70
CA VAL A 217 2.04 -35.32 -13.38
C VAL A 217 3.18 -34.31 -13.47
N GLN A 218 3.93 -34.31 -14.58
CA GLN A 218 5.00 -33.34 -14.85
C GLN A 218 4.46 -31.92 -15.03
N GLU A 219 3.34 -31.77 -15.73
CA GLU A 219 2.63 -30.52 -15.93
C GLU A 219 1.99 -30.00 -14.63
N VAL A 220 1.42 -30.88 -13.80
CA VAL A 220 0.95 -30.54 -12.45
C VAL A 220 2.10 -29.99 -11.60
N VAL A 221 3.25 -30.68 -11.57
CA VAL A 221 4.45 -30.23 -10.83
C VAL A 221 4.97 -28.88 -11.34
N ALA A 222 5.01 -28.66 -12.66
CA ALA A 222 5.40 -27.38 -13.24
C ALA A 222 4.45 -26.24 -12.83
N ASN A 223 3.14 -26.48 -12.83
CA ASN A 223 2.14 -25.51 -12.38
C ASN A 223 2.27 -25.20 -10.87
N PHE A 224 2.55 -26.18 -10.02
CA PHE A 224 2.82 -25.95 -8.60
C PHE A 224 4.14 -25.21 -8.35
N ALA A 225 5.18 -25.47 -9.15
CA ALA A 225 6.44 -24.71 -9.09
C ALA A 225 6.21 -23.23 -9.40
N ALA A 226 5.47 -22.93 -10.48
CA ALA A 226 5.10 -21.58 -10.87
C ALA A 226 4.22 -20.89 -9.81
N PHE A 227 3.17 -21.57 -9.31
CA PHE A 227 2.25 -21.01 -8.32
C PHE A 227 2.94 -20.73 -6.96
N SER A 228 3.79 -21.64 -6.49
CA SER A 228 4.46 -21.48 -5.19
C SER A 228 5.69 -20.58 -5.23
N GLY A 229 6.15 -20.17 -6.41
CA GLY A 229 7.42 -19.45 -6.59
C GLY A 229 8.66 -20.28 -6.24
N ARG A 230 8.51 -21.60 -6.07
CA ARG A 230 9.60 -22.52 -5.68
C ARG A 230 10.07 -23.33 -6.88
N SER A 231 11.37 -23.55 -6.98
CA SER A 231 11.89 -24.55 -7.91
C SER A 231 11.50 -25.96 -7.44
N ILE A 232 10.63 -26.64 -8.19
CA ILE A 232 10.25 -28.03 -7.97
C ILE A 232 10.60 -28.78 -9.26
N ILE A 233 11.48 -29.78 -9.15
CA ILE A 233 11.97 -30.55 -10.29
C ILE A 233 11.41 -31.97 -10.16
N ALA A 234 10.64 -32.42 -11.15
CA ALA A 234 10.21 -33.81 -11.24
C ALA A 234 11.41 -34.71 -11.60
N GLY A 235 11.56 -35.84 -10.89
CA GLY A 235 12.56 -36.84 -11.23
C GLY A 235 12.25 -37.50 -12.58
N LYS A 236 13.28 -37.97 -13.29
CA LYS A 236 13.15 -38.56 -14.64
C LYS A 236 12.17 -39.74 -14.75
N ASP A 237 11.89 -40.42 -13.64
CA ASP A 237 11.02 -41.59 -13.56
C ASP A 237 9.57 -41.24 -13.14
N VAL A 238 9.26 -39.94 -12.95
CA VAL A 238 7.90 -39.47 -12.63
C VAL A 238 7.07 -39.40 -13.91
N SER A 239 6.09 -40.29 -14.02
CA SER A 239 5.17 -40.40 -15.17
C SER A 239 3.75 -40.70 -14.70
N GLY A 240 2.74 -40.20 -15.42
CA GLY A 240 1.32 -40.40 -15.12
C GLY A 240 0.45 -39.23 -15.60
N THR A 241 -0.87 -39.44 -15.50
CA THR A 241 -1.97 -38.51 -15.79
C THR A 241 -3.05 -38.66 -14.72
#